data_AF-A0A962ACY0-F1
#
_entry.id   AF-A0A962ACY0-F1
#
_cell.length_a   1.000
_cell.length_b   1.000
_cell.length_c   1.000
_cell.angle_alpha   90.00
_cell.angle_beta   90.00
_cell.angle_gamma   90.00
#
_symmetry.space_group_name_H-M   'P 1'
#
loop_
_entity.id
_entity.type
_entity.pdbx_description
1 polymer ?
#
loop_
_entity_poly.entity_id
_entity_poly.type
_entity_poly.pdbx_seq_one_letter_code
_entity_poly.pdbx_strand_id
1 'polypeptide(L)'
;IFFWTPPHFWALALFKSADYGRAGVPMLPNVKGAARTRLEIFLYSILLVPVCLSPWMIGFEGRAYGVVALVSSLIMLALAFAVWRDTEGRDKDKAAKRLFAYSILHLFLLFAVIVAEHGILAPLGFAS
;
A
#
# COMPACT_ATOMS: atom_id res chain seq x y z
N ILE A 1 5.63 0.59 7.64
CA ILE A 1 6.46 1.22 6.57
C ILE A 1 7.18 0.19 5.72
N PHE A 2 8.06 -0.67 6.27
CA PHE A 2 8.89 -1.59 5.47
C PHE A 2 8.10 -2.46 4.47
N PHE A 3 7.00 -3.10 4.89
CA PHE A 3 6.17 -3.93 3.99
C PHE A 3 5.33 -3.14 2.97
N TRP A 4 5.10 -1.86 3.24
CA TRP A 4 4.35 -0.95 2.36
C TRP A 4 5.23 -0.37 1.24
N THR A 5 6.52 -0.14 1.53
CA THR A 5 7.46 0.48 0.59
C THR A 5 7.58 -0.29 -0.73
N PRO A 6 7.74 -1.64 -0.75
CA PRO A 6 7.83 -2.39 -1.99
C PRO A 6 6.62 -2.20 -2.91
N PRO A 7 5.35 -2.49 -2.51
CA PRO A 7 4.21 -2.32 -3.41
C PRO A 7 4.02 -0.86 -3.85
N HIS A 8 4.27 0.11 -2.97
CA HIS A 8 4.22 1.54 -3.31
C HIS A 8 5.25 1.92 -4.38
N PHE A 9 6.52 1.62 -4.13
CA PHE A 9 7.62 2.05 -4.99
C PHE A 9 7.65 1.28 -6.31
N TRP A 10 7.33 -0.01 -6.28
CA TRP A 10 7.23 -0.82 -7.48
C TRP A 10 6.05 -0.42 -8.37
N ALA A 11 4.95 0.06 -7.79
CA ALA A 11 3.86 0.65 -8.57
C ALA A 11 4.34 1.88 -9.36
N LEU A 12 5.11 2.78 -8.72
CA LEU A 12 5.75 3.92 -9.40
C LEU A 12 6.70 3.45 -10.50
N ALA A 13 7.54 2.46 -10.17
CA ALA A 13 8.52 1.90 -11.09
C ALA A 13 7.88 1.34 -12.37
N LEU A 14 6.67 0.78 -12.31
CA LEU A 14 6.00 0.19 -13.48
C LEU A 14 5.75 1.20 -14.60
N PHE A 15 5.36 2.43 -14.27
CA PHE A 15 5.08 3.49 -15.26
C PHE A 15 6.20 4.53 -15.39
N LYS A 16 7.28 4.38 -14.63
CA LYS A 16 8.51 5.20 -14.71
C LYS A 16 9.76 4.39 -15.10
N SER A 17 9.60 3.13 -15.47
CA SER A 17 10.71 2.21 -15.79
C SER A 17 11.63 2.74 -16.89
N ALA A 18 11.10 3.42 -17.91
CA ALA A 18 11.90 4.02 -18.98
C ALA A 18 12.78 5.16 -18.47
N ASP A 19 12.23 6.05 -17.64
CA ASP A 19 12.97 7.16 -17.04
C ASP A 19 14.09 6.64 -16.13
N TYR A 20 13.78 5.64 -15.29
CA TYR A 20 14.78 4.98 -14.42
C TYR A 20 15.86 4.24 -15.20
N GLY A 21 15.47 3.55 -16.29
CA GLY A 21 16.41 2.86 -17.17
C GLY A 21 17.39 3.82 -17.84
N ARG A 22 16.91 4.97 -18.34
CA ARG A 22 17.79 6.01 -18.91
C ARG A 22 18.74 6.61 -17.88
N ALA A 23 18.34 6.68 -16.62
CA ALA A 23 19.16 7.16 -15.52
C ALA A 23 20.09 6.09 -14.93
N GLY A 24 20.06 4.84 -15.43
CA GLY A 24 20.87 3.74 -14.91
C GLY A 24 20.43 3.23 -13.54
N VAL A 25 19.21 3.55 -13.08
CA VAL A 25 18.70 3.13 -11.77
C VAL A 25 18.09 1.73 -11.88
N PRO A 26 18.63 0.71 -11.17
CA PRO A 26 18.13 -0.65 -11.27
C PRO A 26 16.83 -0.82 -10.46
N MET A 27 15.70 -0.69 -11.15
CA MET A 27 14.37 -0.90 -10.57
C MET A 27 13.85 -2.30 -10.89
N LEU A 28 12.99 -2.86 -10.03
CA LEU A 28 12.48 -4.23 -10.22
C LEU A 28 11.88 -4.50 -11.61
N PRO A 29 11.10 -3.58 -12.23
CA PRO A 29 10.64 -3.77 -13.61
C PRO A 29 11.75 -3.88 -14.64
N ASN A 30 12.87 -3.18 -14.43
CA ASN A 30 14.03 -3.16 -15.32
C ASN A 30 14.91 -4.40 -15.12
N VAL A 31 14.95 -4.97 -13.91
CA VAL A 31 15.81 -6.11 -13.56
C VAL A 31 15.08 -7.46 -13.72
N LYS A 32 13.81 -7.54 -13.32
CA LYS A 32 13.01 -8.78 -13.27
C LYS A 32 11.79 -8.77 -14.19
N GLY A 33 11.55 -7.65 -14.87
CA GLY A 33 10.40 -7.49 -15.76
C GLY A 33 9.14 -6.97 -15.07
N ALA A 34 8.24 -6.40 -15.88
CA ALA A 34 7.00 -5.81 -15.40
C ALA A 34 6.04 -6.85 -14.81
N ALA A 35 5.94 -8.04 -15.43
CA ALA A 35 5.06 -9.12 -14.95
C ALA A 35 5.45 -9.60 -13.55
N ARG A 36 6.74 -9.83 -13.29
CA ARG A 36 7.22 -10.20 -11.95
C ARG A 36 6.95 -9.10 -10.95
N THR A 37 7.23 -7.85 -11.33
CA THR A 37 6.96 -6.70 -10.45
C THR A 37 5.48 -6.60 -10.06
N ARG A 38 4.55 -6.82 -10.99
CA ARG A 38 3.11 -6.83 -10.73
C ARG A 38 2.71 -7.94 -9.75
N LEU A 39 3.27 -9.14 -9.92
CA LEU A 39 3.03 -10.25 -8.98
C LEU A 39 3.56 -9.91 -7.58
N GLU A 40 4.78 -9.39 -7.48
CA GLU A 40 5.39 -9.01 -6.21
C GLU A 40 4.58 -7.92 -5.49
N ILE A 41 4.11 -6.90 -6.22
CA ILE A 41 3.17 -5.90 -5.67
C ILE A 41 1.96 -6.60 -5.02
N PHE A 42 1.33 -7.53 -5.72
CA PHE A 42 0.15 -8.22 -5.20
C PHE A 42 0.45 -9.10 -3.99
N LEU A 43 1.52 -9.90 -4.03
CA LEU A 43 1.93 -10.76 -2.91
C LEU A 43 2.29 -9.95 -1.66
N TYR A 44 3.04 -8.86 -1.82
CA TYR A 44 3.35 -7.97 -0.70
C TYR A 44 2.10 -7.26 -0.17
N SER A 45 1.15 -6.88 -1.03
CA SER A 45 -0.12 -6.31 -0.58
C SER A 45 -0.97 -7.32 0.21
N ILE A 46 -0.94 -8.61 -0.10
CA ILE A 46 -1.58 -9.65 0.71
C ILE A 46 -0.95 -9.69 2.10
N LEU A 47 0.39 -9.74 2.17
CA LEU A 47 1.14 -9.76 3.44
C LEU A 47 0.94 -8.47 4.26
N LEU A 48 0.68 -7.36 3.58
CA LEU A 48 0.49 -6.08 4.24
C LEU A 48 -0.83 -6.02 5.02
N VAL A 49 -1.89 -6.74 4.60
CA VAL A 49 -3.18 -6.75 5.32
C VAL A 49 -3.02 -7.18 6.78
N PRO A 50 -2.47 -8.37 7.11
CA PRO A 50 -2.26 -8.76 8.51
C PRO A 50 -1.23 -7.88 9.22
N VAL A 51 -0.24 -7.33 8.51
CA VAL A 51 0.73 -6.39 9.10
C VAL A 51 0.08 -5.08 9.54
N CYS A 52 -0.87 -4.55 8.78
CA CYS A 52 -1.63 -3.36 9.15
C CYS A 52 -2.66 -3.63 10.26
N LEU A 53 -3.18 -4.86 10.35
CA LEU A 53 -4.12 -5.25 11.40
C LEU A 53 -3.44 -5.62 12.72
N SER A 54 -2.14 -5.95 12.69
CA SER A 54 -1.44 -6.46 13.87
C SER A 54 -1.51 -5.54 15.10
N PRO A 55 -1.45 -4.19 14.99
CA PRO A 55 -1.55 -3.32 16.17
C PRO A 55 -2.90 -3.44 16.87
N TRP A 56 -3.99 -3.61 16.12
CA TRP A 56 -5.31 -3.86 16.70
C TRP A 56 -5.41 -5.27 17.29
N MET A 57 -4.89 -6.28 16.61
CA MET A 57 -4.97 -7.68 17.06
C MET A 57 -4.20 -7.94 18.36
N ILE A 58 -3.10 -7.22 18.59
CA ILE A 58 -2.32 -7.30 19.85
C ILE A 58 -2.83 -6.35 20.93
N GLY A 59 -3.90 -5.59 20.67
CA GLY A 59 -4.49 -4.64 21.62
C GLY A 59 -3.69 -3.35 21.81
N PHE A 60 -2.82 -2.99 20.86
CA PHE A 60 -2.05 -1.75 20.90
C PHE A 60 -2.86 -0.54 20.43
N GLU A 61 -3.75 -0.74 19.46
CA GLU A 61 -4.62 0.32 18.90
C GLU A 61 -6.10 -0.03 19.08
N GLY A 62 -6.96 0.98 19.05
CA GLY A 62 -8.39 0.85 19.31
C GLY A 62 -9.20 0.28 18.15
N ARG A 63 -10.52 0.16 18.36
CA ARG A 63 -11.45 -0.34 17.35
C ARG A 63 -11.52 0.56 16.12
N ALA A 64 -11.35 1.89 16.27
CA ALA A 64 -11.40 2.80 15.14
C ALA A 64 -10.20 2.60 14.22
N TYR A 65 -8.99 2.43 14.79
CA TYR A 65 -7.83 1.96 14.03
C TYR A 65 -8.11 0.65 13.31
N GLY A 66 -8.64 -0.36 14.01
CA GLY A 66 -8.92 -1.67 13.43
C GLY A 66 -9.82 -1.61 12.17
N VAL A 67 -10.89 -0.81 12.22
CA VAL A 67 -11.80 -0.62 11.08
C VAL A 67 -11.10 0.10 9.92
N VAL A 68 -10.38 1.19 10.20
CA VAL A 68 -9.66 1.96 9.18
C VAL A 68 -8.56 1.11 8.53
N ALA A 69 -7.81 0.36 9.34
CA ALA A 69 -6.77 -0.55 8.87
C ALA A 69 -7.36 -1.64 7.97
N LEU A 70 -8.44 -2.31 8.39
CA LEU A 70 -9.07 -3.35 7.59
C LEU A 70 -9.56 -2.81 6.23
N VAL A 71 -10.39 -1.77 6.25
CA VAL A 71 -11.02 -1.25 5.03
C VAL A 71 -9.97 -0.70 4.07
N SER A 72 -9.02 0.10 4.57
CA SER A 72 -8.01 0.70 3.71
C SER A 72 -7.01 -0.33 3.15
N SER A 73 -6.63 -1.34 3.94
CA SER A 73 -5.78 -2.44 3.44
C SER A 73 -6.50 -3.30 2.41
N LEU A 74 -7.79 -3.58 2.56
CA LEU A 74 -8.58 -4.32 1.57
C LEU A 74 -8.73 -3.56 0.25
N ILE A 75 -8.95 -2.23 0.31
CA ILE A 75 -8.96 -1.40 -0.90
C ILE A 75 -7.59 -1.43 -1.58
N MET A 76 -6.49 -1.34 -0.82
CA MET A 76 -5.15 -1.42 -1.39
C MET A 76 -4.89 -2.78 -2.04
N LEU A 77 -5.34 -3.87 -1.42
CA LEU A 77 -5.25 -5.22 -1.97
C LEU A 77 -6.06 -5.34 -3.28
N ALA A 78 -7.27 -4.78 -3.34
CA ALA A 78 -8.08 -4.77 -4.55
C ALA A 78 -7.41 -3.99 -5.69
N LEU A 79 -6.77 -2.85 -5.38
CA LEU A 79 -5.98 -2.10 -6.37
C LEU A 79 -4.73 -2.87 -6.82
N ALA A 80 -4.05 -3.57 -5.92
CA ALA A 80 -2.90 -4.40 -6.25
C ALA A 80 -3.30 -5.60 -7.13
N PHE A 81 -4.47 -6.20 -6.87
CA PHE A 81 -5.05 -7.22 -7.73
C PHE A 81 -5.35 -6.68 -9.14
N ALA A 82 -5.90 -5.46 -9.24
CA ALA A 82 -6.11 -4.81 -10.53
C ALA A 82 -4.78 -4.57 -11.27
N VAL A 83 -3.73 -4.14 -10.58
CA VAL A 83 -2.37 -4.03 -11.15
C VAL A 83 -1.83 -5.38 -11.61
N TRP A 84 -2.09 -6.45 -10.88
CA TRP A 84 -1.66 -7.79 -11.27
C TRP A 84 -2.41 -8.32 -12.50
N ARG A 85 -3.71 -8.03 -12.61
CA ARG A 85 -4.58 -8.49 -13.69
C ARG A 85 -4.44 -7.67 -14.98
N ASP A 86 -4.27 -6.35 -14.89
CA ASP A 86 -4.15 -5.46 -16.05
C ASP A 86 -2.72 -5.46 -16.59
N THR A 87 -2.36 -6.52 -17.29
CA THR A 87 -1.01 -6.72 -17.86
C THR A 87 -0.82 -6.07 -19.23
N GLU A 88 -1.89 -5.83 -19.99
CA GLU A 88 -1.83 -5.41 -21.40
C GLU A 88 -2.71 -4.18 -21.69
N GLY A 89 -2.29 -3.33 -22.63
CA GLY A 89 -3.05 -2.16 -23.09
C GLY A 89 -2.71 -0.82 -22.42
N ARG A 90 -3.48 0.23 -22.77
CA ARG A 90 -3.30 1.62 -22.28
C ARG A 90 -3.63 1.78 -20.79
N ASP A 91 -4.44 0.90 -20.22
CA ASP A 91 -4.93 1.00 -18.84
C ASP A 91 -3.94 0.45 -17.79
N LYS A 92 -2.90 -0.28 -18.22
CA LYS A 92 -1.91 -0.90 -17.32
C LYS A 92 -1.18 0.11 -16.43
N ASP A 93 -0.97 1.34 -16.94
CA ASP A 93 -0.33 2.43 -16.20
C ASP A 93 -1.34 3.14 -15.29
N LYS A 94 -2.62 3.15 -15.67
CA LYS A 94 -3.70 3.74 -14.88
C LYS A 94 -3.89 2.97 -13.57
N ALA A 95 -3.89 1.63 -13.64
CA ALA A 95 -3.95 0.79 -12.44
C ALA A 95 -2.76 1.06 -11.50
N ALA A 96 -1.54 1.09 -12.04
CA ALA A 96 -0.33 1.33 -11.24
C ALA A 96 -0.31 2.74 -10.62
N LYS A 97 -0.71 3.78 -11.36
CA LYS A 97 -0.85 5.16 -10.86
C LYS A 97 -1.90 5.26 -9.75
N ARG A 98 -3.05 4.60 -9.90
CA ARG A 98 -4.10 4.55 -8.88
C ARG A 98 -3.60 3.89 -7.60
N LEU A 99 -2.94 2.73 -7.71
CA LEU A 99 -2.34 2.06 -6.56
C LEU A 99 -1.30 2.95 -5.86
N PHE A 100 -0.40 3.57 -6.63
CA PHE A 100 0.60 4.49 -6.09
C PHE A 100 -0.04 5.65 -5.32
N ALA A 101 -1.01 6.36 -5.92
CA ALA A 101 -1.70 7.47 -5.26
C ALA A 101 -2.46 7.01 -4.01
N TYR A 102 -3.20 5.90 -4.12
CA TYR A 102 -3.95 5.36 -2.99
C TYR A 102 -3.04 4.90 -1.85
N SER A 103 -1.87 4.34 -2.15
CA SER A 103 -0.96 3.85 -1.12
C SER A 103 -0.45 4.96 -0.19
N ILE A 104 -0.34 6.19 -0.68
CA ILE A 104 -0.01 7.38 0.13
C ILE A 104 -1.21 7.71 1.03
N LEU A 105 -2.43 7.74 0.47
CA LEU A 105 -3.65 7.98 1.23
C LEU A 105 -3.85 6.90 2.32
N HIS A 106 -3.62 5.63 2.00
CA HIS A 106 -3.70 4.52 2.95
C HIS A 106 -2.78 4.75 4.15
N LEU A 107 -1.51 5.12 3.91
CA LEU A 107 -0.57 5.41 4.99
C LEU A 107 -0.98 6.64 5.79
N PHE A 108 -1.44 7.69 5.11
CA PHE A 108 -1.96 8.89 5.75
C PHE A 108 -3.15 8.58 6.66
N LEU A 109 -4.10 7.75 6.21
CA LEU A 109 -5.26 7.34 7.00
C LEU A 109 -4.86 6.57 8.26
N LEU A 110 -3.91 5.64 8.14
CA LEU A 110 -3.41 4.88 9.30
C LEU A 110 -2.75 5.80 10.34
N PHE A 111 -1.93 6.76 9.91
CA PHE A 111 -1.33 7.70 10.86
C PHE A 111 -2.34 8.71 11.42
N ALA A 112 -3.27 9.19 10.58
CA ALA A 112 -4.31 10.11 11.02
C ALA A 112 -5.21 9.49 12.10
N VAL A 113 -5.58 8.21 11.96
CA VAL A 113 -6.40 7.54 12.99
C VAL A 113 -5.62 7.28 14.28
N ILE A 114 -4.33 6.93 14.20
CA ILE A 114 -3.48 6.81 15.40
C ILE A 114 -3.40 8.15 16.14
N VAL A 115 -3.15 9.24 15.40
CA VAL A 115 -3.08 10.60 15.99
C VAL A 115 -4.43 11.03 16.56
N ALA A 116 -5.54 10.68 15.91
CA ALA A 116 -6.87 10.98 16.44
C ALA A 116 -7.17 10.15 17.71
N GLU A 117 -6.84 8.86 17.72
CA GLU A 117 -7.03 8.02 18.90
C GLU A 117 -6.18 8.50 20.08
N HIS A 118 -4.88 8.75 19.87
CA HIS A 118 -3.98 9.13 20.95
C HIS A 118 -4.03 10.62 21.33
N GLY A 119 -4.24 11.49 20.36
CA GLY A 119 -4.26 12.94 20.56
C GLY A 119 -5.61 13.48 21.02
N ILE A 120 -6.71 12.78 20.72
CA ILE A 120 -8.08 13.26 20.99
C ILE A 120 -8.85 12.29 21.88
N LEU A 121 -8.88 10.99 21.56
CA LEU A 121 -9.77 10.04 22.24
C LEU A 121 -9.20 9.50 23.57
N ALA A 122 -7.89 9.26 23.65
CA ALA A 122 -7.23 8.80 24.87
C ALA A 122 -7.27 9.83 26.02
N PRO A 123 -7.02 11.15 25.80
CA PRO A 123 -7.16 12.16 26.84
C PRO A 123 -8.60 12.34 27.34
N LEU A 124 -9.59 11.95 26.53
CA LEU A 124 -11.02 12.04 26.86
C LEU A 124 -11.57 10.76 27.54
N GLY A 125 -10.73 9.75 27.79
CA GLY A 125 -11.13 8.50 28.44
C GLY A 125 -11.89 7.51 27.56
N PHE A 126 -11.87 7.69 26.24
CA PHE A 126 -12.56 6.83 25.27
C PHE A 126 -11.65 5.80 24.58
N ALA A 127 -10.38 5.72 24.95
CA ALA A 127 -9.48 4.67 24.43
C ALA A 127 -9.90 3.31 25.03
N SER A 128 -10.64 2.52 24.24
CA SER A 128 -11.10 1.17 24.57
C SER A 128 -10.37 0.10 23.77
#